data_AF-A0A2S5MTA0-F1
#
_entry.id   AF-A0A2S5MTA0-F1
#
_cell.length_a   1.000
_cell.length_b   1.000
_cell.length_c   1.000
_cell.angle_alpha   90.00
_cell.angle_beta   90.00
_cell.angle_gamma   90.00
#
_symmetry.space_group_name_H-M   'P 1'
#
loop_
_entity.id
_entity.type
_entity.pdbx_description
1 polymer ?
#
loop_
_entity_poly.entity_id
_entity_poly.type
_entity_poly.pdbx_seq_one_letter_code
_entity_poly.pdbx_strand_id
1 'polypeptide(L)'
;MKIDMSVGLWQIGRVMIAVVALVLVALATAAPSPAVASPERNFAAGLSASERRTFETYMSARRFYNLTLDEFWDEVSEKRAARRKKRAADQAITAKDYAKGFPPDYTGPKLSADLAKRWAKFQEAQAEKKPPREPLPGVDDFLAHAREQFGFVPERIAEREFKRRYAREALRVGLTKEQVVRVYALETSGLGTADMVAGIHPITKKGTPISTAIGYAQLLSANSTSELVKHGPGFIARLKDMAARARTEDARKKYQRKAQILTRMLAVSKSVPNEWSRHQALGRTAKGYGIHAINIDGDIGPWLQVLKLLGLKELADKRGKTRLSGAEIELMNLAGPATGLEMMTPAGRAATTPNFFERGAYGRNTIVRGKTGAELLKALDERMDTNVKNDGAVLFAQVFDEVAAEMARD
;
A
#
# COMPACT_ATOMS: atom_id res chain seq x y z
N MET A 1 9.41 -71.19 8.15
CA MET A 1 9.27 -70.94 6.70
C MET A 1 10.44 -70.07 6.27
N LYS A 2 11.47 -70.67 5.65
CA LYS A 2 12.65 -69.95 5.14
C LYS A 2 12.27 -69.34 3.80
N ILE A 3 12.35 -68.01 3.68
CA ILE A 3 12.18 -67.32 2.40
C ILE A 3 13.58 -67.04 1.86
N ASP A 4 13.85 -67.63 0.71
CA ASP A 4 15.09 -67.54 -0.05
C ASP A 4 15.16 -66.20 -0.78
N MET A 5 16.20 -65.40 -0.50
CA MET A 5 16.40 -64.04 -1.04
C MET A 5 17.41 -64.00 -2.21
N SER A 6 17.64 -65.12 -2.90
CA SER A 6 18.70 -65.21 -3.91
C SER A 6 18.30 -64.82 -5.35
N VAL A 7 17.04 -64.46 -5.63
CA VAL A 7 16.58 -64.20 -7.02
C VAL A 7 16.50 -62.71 -7.39
N GLY A 8 16.69 -61.78 -6.44
CA GLY A 8 16.47 -60.34 -6.66
C GLY A 8 17.65 -59.53 -7.21
N LEU A 9 18.89 -60.02 -7.18
CA LEU A 9 20.06 -59.19 -7.50
C LEU A 9 20.46 -59.16 -8.98
N TRP A 10 19.99 -60.11 -9.81
CA TRP A 10 20.40 -60.19 -11.22
C TRP A 10 19.57 -59.31 -12.18
N GLN A 11 18.38 -58.86 -11.78
CA GLN A 11 17.56 -57.94 -12.59
C GLN A 11 17.82 -56.46 -12.29
N ILE A 12 18.35 -56.12 -11.11
CA ILE A 12 18.64 -54.72 -10.72
C ILE A 12 19.92 -54.21 -11.40
N GLY A 13 20.90 -55.09 -11.65
CA GLY A 13 22.16 -54.73 -12.32
C GLY A 13 22.02 -54.34 -13.80
N ARG A 14 21.03 -54.88 -14.52
CA ARG A 14 20.81 -54.57 -15.95
C ARG A 14 20.03 -53.28 -16.18
N VAL A 15 19.15 -52.90 -15.24
CA VAL A 15 18.40 -51.64 -15.32
C VAL A 15 19.28 -50.44 -14.97
N MET A 16 20.23 -50.59 -14.04
CA MET A 16 21.17 -49.51 -13.67
C MET A 16 22.19 -49.19 -14.78
N ILE A 17 22.64 -50.18 -15.57
CA ILE A 17 23.58 -49.93 -16.68
C ILE A 17 22.87 -49.26 -17.87
N ALA A 18 21.60 -49.56 -18.12
CA ALA A 18 20.81 -48.91 -19.17
C ALA A 18 20.47 -47.44 -18.84
N VAL A 19 20.22 -47.11 -17.56
CA VAL A 19 19.91 -45.74 -17.13
C VAL A 19 21.17 -44.86 -17.09
N VAL A 20 22.33 -45.39 -16.69
CA VAL A 20 23.60 -44.63 -16.71
C VAL A 20 24.09 -44.38 -18.15
N ALA A 21 23.89 -45.33 -19.08
CA ALA A 21 24.21 -45.13 -20.49
C ALA A 21 23.29 -44.10 -21.18
N LEU A 22 22.00 -44.02 -20.80
CA LEU A 22 21.09 -43.01 -21.35
C LEU A 22 21.37 -41.59 -20.80
N VAL A 23 21.85 -41.47 -19.57
CA VAL A 23 22.26 -40.18 -18.98
C VAL A 23 23.58 -39.68 -19.59
N LEU A 24 24.53 -40.57 -19.89
CA LEU A 24 25.81 -40.17 -20.51
C LEU A 24 25.69 -39.80 -22.00
N VAL A 25 24.75 -40.39 -22.75
CA VAL A 25 24.48 -40.00 -24.15
C VAL A 25 23.63 -38.71 -24.23
N ALA A 26 22.78 -38.42 -23.24
CA ALA A 26 22.05 -37.16 -23.16
C ALA A 26 22.95 -35.95 -22.78
N LEU A 27 24.09 -36.18 -22.12
CA LEU A 27 25.08 -35.13 -21.84
C LEU A 27 26.05 -34.83 -23.00
N ALA A 28 26.12 -35.70 -24.02
CA ALA A 28 27.04 -35.53 -25.16
C ALA A 28 26.39 -34.88 -26.40
N THR A 29 25.06 -34.70 -26.43
CA THR A 29 24.33 -34.08 -27.56
C THR A 29 23.59 -32.80 -27.20
N ALA A 30 23.84 -32.24 -26.01
CA ALA A 30 23.48 -30.86 -25.71
C ALA A 30 24.39 -29.94 -26.55
N ALA A 31 24.02 -29.74 -27.82
CA ALA A 31 24.53 -28.64 -28.62
C ALA A 31 24.42 -27.37 -27.76
N PRO A 32 25.48 -26.55 -27.62
CA PRO A 32 25.38 -25.32 -26.88
C PRO A 32 24.21 -24.54 -27.49
N SER A 33 23.17 -24.29 -26.70
CA SER A 33 22.12 -23.37 -27.12
C SER A 33 22.82 -22.11 -27.63
N PRO A 34 22.49 -21.60 -28.84
CA PRO A 34 23.14 -20.38 -29.32
C PRO A 34 22.99 -19.36 -28.22
N ALA A 35 24.13 -18.91 -27.68
CA ALA A 35 24.14 -17.93 -26.60
C ALA A 35 23.33 -16.76 -27.12
N VAL A 36 22.11 -16.58 -26.62
CA VAL A 36 21.24 -15.48 -27.02
C VAL A 36 22.06 -14.24 -26.76
N ALA A 37 22.50 -13.58 -27.84
CA ALA A 37 23.39 -12.45 -27.72
C ALA A 37 22.68 -11.43 -26.82
N SER A 38 23.31 -11.11 -25.69
CA SER A 38 22.74 -10.18 -24.71
C SER A 38 22.30 -8.91 -25.44
N PRO A 39 21.13 -8.31 -25.17
CA PRO A 39 20.63 -7.13 -25.88
C PRO A 39 21.67 -6.01 -26.03
N GLU A 40 22.55 -5.88 -25.03
CA GLU A 40 23.68 -4.96 -24.98
C GLU A 40 24.73 -5.21 -26.09
N ARG A 41 25.05 -6.49 -26.37
CA ARG A 41 25.96 -6.89 -27.45
C ARG A 41 25.36 -6.57 -28.83
N ASN A 42 24.05 -6.82 -28.99
CA ASN A 42 23.34 -6.49 -30.23
C ASN A 42 23.33 -4.99 -30.50
N PHE A 43 23.09 -4.17 -29.48
CA PHE A 43 23.18 -2.72 -29.60
C PHE A 43 24.60 -2.25 -29.91
N ALA A 44 25.61 -2.78 -29.20
CA ALA A 44 27.01 -2.43 -29.39
C ALA A 44 27.53 -2.74 -30.81
N ALA A 45 27.01 -3.79 -31.46
CA ALA A 45 27.38 -4.16 -32.82
C ALA A 45 27.07 -3.04 -33.85
N GLY A 46 26.01 -2.25 -33.62
CA GLY A 46 25.61 -1.14 -34.49
C GLY A 46 26.32 0.20 -34.23
N LEU A 47 27.25 0.25 -33.28
CA LEU A 47 27.97 1.48 -32.92
C LEU A 47 29.32 1.61 -33.65
N SER A 48 29.79 2.85 -33.84
CA SER A 48 31.17 3.12 -34.27
C SER A 48 32.18 2.64 -33.21
N ALA A 49 33.46 2.52 -33.58
CA ALA A 49 34.48 2.03 -32.65
C ALA A 49 34.62 2.87 -31.36
N SER A 50 34.49 4.20 -31.45
CA SER A 50 34.57 5.11 -30.30
C SER A 50 33.32 5.03 -29.41
N GLU A 51 32.13 4.98 -30.01
CA GLU A 51 30.87 4.83 -29.30
C GLU A 51 30.77 3.47 -28.62
N ARG A 52 31.24 2.41 -29.28
CA ARG A 52 31.27 1.05 -28.72
C ARG A 52 32.12 1.00 -27.45
N ARG A 53 33.34 1.55 -27.48
CA ARG A 53 34.19 1.64 -26.26
C ARG A 53 33.52 2.41 -25.14
N THR A 54 32.87 3.53 -25.45
CA THR A 54 32.15 4.35 -24.47
C THR A 54 30.97 3.58 -23.86
N PHE A 55 30.19 2.90 -24.71
CA PHE A 55 29.05 2.10 -24.31
C PHE A 55 29.47 0.89 -23.46
N GLU A 56 30.51 0.16 -23.85
CA GLU A 56 31.03 -0.98 -23.10
C GLU A 56 31.56 -0.56 -21.72
N THR A 57 32.27 0.57 -21.65
CA THR A 57 32.73 1.14 -20.38
C THR A 57 31.55 1.51 -19.48
N TYR A 58 30.54 2.17 -20.05
CA TYR A 58 29.27 2.48 -19.36
C TYR A 58 28.57 1.21 -18.85
N MET A 59 28.40 0.19 -19.71
CA MET A 59 27.71 -1.04 -19.35
C MET A 59 28.45 -1.84 -18.29
N SER A 60 29.79 -1.88 -18.36
CA SER A 60 30.62 -2.50 -17.33
C SER A 60 30.42 -1.82 -15.97
N ALA A 61 30.54 -0.48 -15.93
CA ALA A 61 30.31 0.29 -14.71
C ALA A 61 28.88 0.16 -14.19
N ARG A 62 27.89 0.08 -15.09
CA ARG A 62 26.48 -0.09 -14.73
C ARG A 62 26.18 -1.47 -14.16
N ARG A 63 26.82 -2.53 -14.68
CA ARG A 63 26.72 -3.88 -14.11
C ARG A 63 27.28 -3.92 -12.69
N PHE A 64 28.47 -3.36 -12.46
CA PHE A 64 29.05 -3.27 -11.13
C PHE A 64 28.15 -2.50 -10.17
N TYR A 65 27.67 -1.32 -10.58
CA TYR A 65 26.72 -0.54 -9.80
C TYR A 65 25.43 -1.31 -9.46
N ASN A 66 24.85 -2.01 -10.43
CA ASN A 66 23.63 -2.78 -10.20
C ASN A 66 23.87 -3.93 -9.21
N LEU A 67 25.01 -4.61 -9.28
CA LEU A 67 25.40 -5.64 -8.31
C LEU A 67 25.49 -5.04 -6.88
N THR A 68 26.21 -3.94 -6.69
CA THR A 68 26.31 -3.28 -5.38
C THR A 68 24.95 -2.76 -4.88
N LEU A 69 24.12 -2.27 -5.79
CA LEU A 69 22.77 -1.83 -5.46
C LEU A 69 21.89 -3.02 -5.01
N ASP A 70 22.00 -4.17 -5.68
CA ASP A 70 21.26 -5.37 -5.35
C ASP A 70 21.73 -5.94 -4.00
N GLU A 71 23.05 -6.02 -3.76
CA GLU A 71 23.65 -6.39 -2.47
C GLU A 71 23.10 -5.54 -1.30
N PHE A 72 23.01 -4.22 -1.50
CA PHE A 72 22.42 -3.32 -0.50
C PHE A 72 20.96 -3.69 -0.18
N TRP A 73 20.15 -3.97 -1.21
CA TRP A 73 18.74 -4.30 -1.02
C TRP A 73 18.52 -5.70 -0.43
N ASP A 74 19.44 -6.63 -0.70
CA ASP A 74 19.45 -7.94 -0.08
C ASP A 74 19.78 -7.82 1.41
N GLU A 75 20.81 -7.05 1.79
CA GLU A 75 21.13 -6.77 3.20
C GLU A 75 19.92 -6.15 3.93
N VAL A 76 19.30 -5.12 3.33
CA VAL A 76 18.08 -4.48 3.88
C VAL A 76 16.97 -5.52 4.09
N SER A 77 16.76 -6.41 3.13
CA SER A 77 15.70 -7.41 3.16
C SER A 77 15.94 -8.46 4.26
N GLU A 78 17.19 -8.92 4.41
CA GLU A 78 17.62 -9.83 5.47
C GLU A 78 17.46 -9.20 6.85
N LYS A 79 17.94 -7.97 7.03
CA LYS A 79 17.81 -7.21 8.28
C LYS A 79 16.34 -7.01 8.64
N ARG A 80 15.48 -6.66 7.67
CA ARG A 80 14.02 -6.58 7.89
C ARG A 80 13.43 -7.91 8.32
N ALA A 81 13.84 -9.03 7.71
CA ALA A 81 13.38 -10.36 8.10
C ALA A 81 13.82 -10.73 9.52
N ALA A 82 15.07 -10.44 9.90
CA ALA A 82 15.58 -10.64 11.25
C ALA A 82 14.79 -9.81 12.28
N ARG A 83 14.53 -8.52 12.00
CA ARG A 83 13.73 -7.66 12.87
C ARG A 83 12.29 -8.12 13.02
N ARG A 84 11.67 -8.66 11.97
CA ARG A 84 10.33 -9.29 12.08
C ARG A 84 10.34 -10.45 13.06
N LYS A 85 11.35 -11.33 12.99
CA LYS A 85 11.52 -12.46 13.93
C LYS A 85 11.74 -11.96 15.36
N LYS A 86 12.61 -10.97 15.56
CA LYS A 86 12.84 -10.35 16.88
C LYS A 86 11.57 -9.77 17.48
N ARG A 87 10.78 -9.03 16.70
CA ARG A 87 9.48 -8.48 17.15
C ARG A 87 8.48 -9.56 17.53
N ALA A 88 8.44 -10.66 16.80
CA ALA A 88 7.54 -11.77 17.11
C ALA A 88 7.93 -12.49 18.41
N ALA A 89 9.19 -12.37 18.83
CA ALA A 89 9.73 -12.94 20.07
C ALA A 89 9.93 -11.88 21.18
N ASP A 90 9.34 -10.68 21.03
CA ASP A 90 9.49 -9.54 21.96
C ASP A 90 10.95 -9.19 22.33
N GLN A 91 11.88 -9.41 21.39
CA GLN A 91 13.29 -9.09 21.56
C GLN A 91 13.60 -7.64 21.18
N ALA A 92 14.56 -7.04 21.90
CA ALA A 92 15.03 -5.70 21.63
C ALA A 92 15.66 -5.58 20.22
N ILE A 93 15.23 -4.54 19.50
CA ILE A 93 15.83 -4.11 18.23
C ILE A 93 16.78 -2.96 18.53
N THR A 94 17.99 -3.06 18.00
CA THR A 94 19.08 -2.11 18.21
C THR A 94 19.58 -1.56 16.88
N ALA A 95 20.48 -0.57 16.92
CA ALA A 95 21.08 0.00 15.71
C ALA A 95 21.76 -1.05 14.80
N LYS A 96 22.25 -2.18 15.36
CA LYS A 96 22.91 -3.27 14.60
C LYS A 96 21.94 -4.08 13.72
N ASP A 97 20.65 -3.95 13.99
CA ASP A 97 19.59 -4.66 13.28
C ASP A 97 19.13 -3.93 12.01
N TYR A 98 19.74 -2.79 11.69
CA TYR A 98 19.47 -2.00 10.49
C TYR A 98 20.66 -2.08 9.52
N ALA A 99 20.36 -2.09 8.23
CA ALA A 99 21.35 -1.85 7.19
C ALA A 99 21.81 -0.39 7.25
N LYS A 100 23.08 -0.14 6.95
CA LYS A 100 23.66 1.21 7.06
C LYS A 100 23.47 2.01 5.78
N GLY A 101 23.26 3.32 5.95
CA GLY A 101 23.30 4.27 4.84
C GLY A 101 22.14 4.13 3.85
N PHE A 102 22.37 4.65 2.65
CA PHE A 102 21.40 4.71 1.56
C PHE A 102 21.84 3.80 0.41
N PRO A 103 20.94 3.48 -0.54
CA PRO A 103 21.35 2.82 -1.76
C PRO A 103 22.49 3.62 -2.42
N PRO A 104 23.52 2.95 -2.97
CA PRO A 104 24.64 3.65 -3.58
C PRO A 104 24.18 4.54 -4.73
N ASP A 105 24.84 5.68 -4.90
CA ASP A 105 24.67 6.53 -6.07
C ASP A 105 25.52 6.02 -7.24
N TYR A 106 25.06 6.23 -8.46
CA TYR A 106 25.83 5.87 -9.66
C TYR A 106 26.90 6.94 -9.93
N THR A 107 28.17 6.55 -9.77
CA THR A 107 29.34 7.42 -9.99
C THR A 107 30.13 7.08 -11.26
N GLY A 108 29.68 6.08 -12.02
CA GLY A 108 30.33 5.64 -13.26
C GLY A 108 30.19 6.64 -14.42
N PRO A 109 30.86 6.36 -15.56
CA PRO A 109 30.75 7.19 -16.75
C PRO A 109 29.30 7.29 -17.22
N LYS A 110 28.95 8.39 -17.89
CA LYS A 110 27.62 8.60 -18.48
C LYS A 110 27.71 8.42 -19.99
N LEU A 111 26.64 7.92 -20.60
CA LEU A 111 26.51 7.97 -22.06
C LEU A 111 26.33 9.43 -22.50
N SER A 112 26.77 9.76 -23.71
CA SER A 112 26.39 11.02 -24.36
C SER A 112 24.86 11.06 -24.55
N ALA A 113 24.27 12.25 -24.62
CA ALA A 113 22.82 12.40 -24.73
C ALA A 113 22.24 11.63 -25.93
N ASP A 114 22.93 11.66 -27.08
CA ASP A 114 22.52 10.95 -28.28
C ASP A 114 22.62 9.43 -28.12
N LEU A 115 23.72 8.93 -27.58
CA LEU A 115 23.92 7.49 -27.35
C LEU A 115 22.94 6.95 -26.31
N ALA A 116 22.66 7.72 -25.26
CA ALA A 116 21.64 7.40 -24.26
C ALA A 116 20.24 7.29 -24.89
N LYS A 117 19.89 8.20 -25.80
CA LYS A 117 18.59 8.18 -26.51
C LYS A 117 18.47 6.97 -27.43
N ARG A 118 19.52 6.64 -28.19
CA ARG A 118 19.55 5.43 -29.03
C ARG A 118 19.43 4.16 -28.20
N TRP A 119 20.15 4.10 -27.06
CA TRP A 119 20.07 2.96 -26.15
C TRP A 119 18.67 2.80 -25.55
N ALA A 120 18.05 3.89 -25.08
CA ALA A 120 16.69 3.86 -24.55
C ALA A 120 15.68 3.36 -25.61
N LYS A 121 15.77 3.87 -26.85
CA LYS A 121 14.92 3.40 -27.96
C LYS A 121 15.12 1.92 -28.27
N PHE A 122 16.37 1.44 -28.21
CA PHE A 122 16.66 0.02 -28.38
C PHE A 122 16.05 -0.82 -27.24
N GLN A 123 16.17 -0.37 -25.99
CA GLN A 123 15.54 -1.03 -24.86
C GLN A 123 14.02 -1.07 -24.98
N GLU A 124 13.38 0.00 -25.43
CA GLU A 124 11.93 0.05 -25.67
C GLU A 124 11.49 -0.92 -26.78
N ALA A 125 12.30 -1.08 -27.84
CA ALA A 125 12.02 -2.02 -28.92
C ALA A 125 12.19 -3.48 -28.48
N GLN A 126 13.10 -3.75 -27.54
CA GLN A 126 13.36 -5.08 -26.97
C GLN A 126 12.45 -5.42 -25.79
N ALA A 127 11.91 -4.41 -25.10
CA ALA A 127 10.97 -4.62 -24.02
C ALA A 127 9.71 -5.26 -24.59
N GLU A 128 9.32 -6.41 -24.03
CA GLU A 128 7.99 -6.94 -24.26
C GLU A 128 6.99 -5.81 -23.97
N LYS A 129 6.15 -5.49 -24.96
CA LYS A 129 5.05 -4.55 -24.77
C LYS A 129 4.11 -5.17 -23.75
N LYS A 130 4.34 -4.85 -22.48
CA LYS A 130 3.40 -5.19 -21.42
C LYS A 130 2.04 -4.64 -21.85
N PRO A 131 0.96 -5.42 -21.75
CA PRO A 131 -0.36 -4.90 -22.04
C PRO A 131 -0.54 -3.60 -21.24
N PRO A 132 -1.18 -2.57 -21.83
CA PRO A 132 -1.49 -1.35 -21.11
C PRO A 132 -2.10 -1.73 -19.76
N ARG A 133 -1.57 -1.18 -18.67
CA ARG A 133 -2.19 -1.39 -17.37
C ARG A 133 -3.62 -0.88 -17.46
N GLU A 134 -4.57 -1.72 -17.07
CA GLU A 134 -5.94 -1.29 -16.92
C GLU A 134 -5.97 -0.03 -16.03
N PRO A 135 -6.74 1.00 -16.41
CA PRO A 135 -6.92 2.17 -15.57
C PRO A 135 -7.36 1.74 -14.18
N LEU A 136 -6.76 2.35 -13.16
CA LEU A 136 -7.21 2.13 -11.80
C LEU A 136 -8.61 2.75 -11.64
N PRO A 137 -9.52 2.08 -10.90
CA PRO A 137 -10.89 2.54 -10.77
C PRO A 137 -10.95 3.86 -10.00
N GLY A 138 -11.87 4.73 -10.42
CA GLY A 138 -12.25 5.96 -9.73
C GLY A 138 -13.59 5.83 -9.00
N VAL A 139 -14.12 6.98 -8.54
CA VAL A 139 -15.41 7.05 -7.83
C VAL A 139 -16.55 6.51 -8.69
N ASP A 140 -16.58 6.82 -9.98
CA ASP A 140 -17.64 6.39 -10.88
C ASP A 140 -17.70 4.87 -11.01
N ASP A 141 -16.53 4.20 -11.08
CA ASP A 141 -16.44 2.74 -11.09
C ASP A 141 -16.96 2.13 -9.78
N PHE A 142 -16.58 2.72 -8.63
CA PHE A 142 -17.08 2.26 -7.32
C PHE A 142 -18.61 2.39 -7.22
N LEU A 143 -19.16 3.51 -7.70
CA LEU A 143 -20.59 3.77 -7.72
C LEU A 143 -21.34 2.83 -8.67
N ALA A 144 -20.81 2.58 -9.86
CA ALA A 144 -21.37 1.64 -10.83
C ALA A 144 -21.45 0.23 -10.22
N HIS A 145 -20.34 -0.26 -9.68
CA HIS A 145 -20.30 -1.58 -9.06
C HIS A 145 -21.15 -1.67 -7.79
N ALA A 146 -21.27 -0.61 -6.99
CA ALA A 146 -22.15 -0.60 -5.83
C ALA A 146 -23.62 -0.81 -6.22
N ARG A 147 -24.04 -0.13 -7.30
CA ARG A 147 -25.37 -0.28 -7.88
C ARG A 147 -25.58 -1.68 -8.46
N GLU A 148 -24.67 -2.14 -9.30
CA GLU A 148 -24.78 -3.44 -9.99
C GLU A 148 -24.75 -4.63 -9.03
N GLN A 149 -23.81 -4.64 -8.08
CA GLN A 149 -23.56 -5.80 -7.23
C GLN A 149 -24.51 -5.86 -6.02
N PHE A 150 -25.00 -4.72 -5.54
CA PHE A 150 -25.74 -4.65 -4.29
C PHE A 150 -27.03 -3.82 -4.35
N GLY A 151 -27.31 -3.13 -5.45
CA GLY A 151 -28.38 -2.14 -5.53
C GLY A 151 -28.13 -0.92 -4.61
N PHE A 152 -26.87 -0.68 -4.23
CA PHE A 152 -26.48 0.36 -3.30
C PHE A 152 -26.21 1.67 -4.04
N VAL A 153 -26.80 2.75 -3.54
CA VAL A 153 -26.49 4.12 -3.97
C VAL A 153 -26.16 4.89 -2.70
N PRO A 154 -24.89 5.28 -2.49
CA PRO A 154 -24.50 6.07 -1.34
C PRO A 154 -25.29 7.38 -1.29
N GLU A 155 -25.78 7.73 -0.10
CA GLU A 155 -26.37 9.04 0.11
C GLU A 155 -25.27 10.08 0.28
N ARG A 156 -25.15 10.98 -0.69
CA ARG A 156 -24.19 12.09 -0.64
C ARG A 156 -24.79 13.22 0.18
N ILE A 157 -24.04 13.67 1.17
CA ILE A 157 -24.37 14.82 2.02
C ILE A 157 -23.44 15.98 1.70
N ALA A 158 -23.81 17.18 2.15
CA ALA A 158 -22.95 18.35 2.00
C ALA A 158 -21.58 18.12 2.69
N GLU A 159 -20.50 18.61 2.08
CA GLU A 159 -19.13 18.42 2.56
C GLU A 159 -18.95 18.85 4.02
N ARG A 160 -19.50 20.01 4.39
CA ARG A 160 -19.47 20.50 5.78
C ARG A 160 -20.17 19.54 6.75
N GLU A 161 -21.30 18.96 6.36
CA GLU A 161 -22.01 17.98 7.17
C GLU A 161 -21.22 16.66 7.28
N PHE A 162 -20.52 16.25 6.22
CA PHE A 162 -19.62 15.09 6.29
C PHE A 162 -18.48 15.34 7.29
N LYS A 163 -17.82 16.50 7.23
CA LYS A 163 -16.81 16.91 8.22
C LYS A 163 -17.38 16.91 9.64
N ARG A 164 -18.61 17.41 9.83
CA ARG A 164 -19.26 17.46 11.14
C ARG A 164 -19.51 16.08 11.72
N ARG A 165 -20.05 15.17 10.91
CA ARG A 165 -20.24 13.76 11.30
C ARG A 165 -18.90 13.10 11.59
N TYR A 166 -17.88 13.32 10.76
CA TYR A 166 -16.54 12.78 10.98
C TYR A 166 -15.97 13.25 12.32
N ALA A 167 -15.99 14.56 12.58
CA ALA A 167 -15.48 15.15 13.82
C ALA A 167 -16.17 14.54 15.05
N ARG A 168 -17.50 14.36 14.99
CA ARG A 168 -18.26 13.72 16.07
C ARG A 168 -17.82 12.27 16.31
N GLU A 169 -17.63 11.48 15.26
CA GLU A 169 -17.15 10.10 15.39
C GLU A 169 -15.71 10.06 15.91
N ALA A 170 -14.84 10.96 15.46
CA ALA A 170 -13.46 11.05 15.92
C ALA A 170 -13.37 11.38 17.42
N LEU A 171 -14.12 12.40 17.88
CA LEU A 171 -14.15 12.79 19.29
C LEU A 171 -14.70 11.67 20.19
N ARG A 172 -15.73 10.94 19.75
CA ARG A 172 -16.29 9.79 20.47
C ARG A 172 -15.28 8.69 20.75
N VAL A 173 -14.30 8.50 19.87
CA VAL A 173 -13.26 7.47 20.01
C VAL A 173 -11.94 8.03 20.56
N GLY A 174 -11.95 9.26 21.07
CA GLY A 174 -10.80 9.88 21.73
C GLY A 174 -9.69 10.36 20.78
N LEU A 175 -10.00 10.58 19.50
CA LEU A 175 -9.09 11.28 18.58
C LEU A 175 -9.25 12.80 18.75
N THR A 176 -8.14 13.53 18.65
CA THR A 176 -8.16 15.00 18.78
C THR A 176 -8.31 15.71 17.43
N LYS A 177 -8.71 16.98 17.48
CA LYS A 177 -8.72 17.89 16.33
C LYS A 177 -7.37 17.90 15.62
N GLU A 178 -6.28 18.05 16.37
CA GLU A 178 -4.92 18.13 15.84
C GLU A 178 -4.53 16.84 15.12
N GLN A 179 -4.89 15.68 15.65
CA GLN A 179 -4.62 14.40 15.01
C GLN A 179 -5.35 14.28 13.68
N VAL A 180 -6.66 14.53 13.66
CA VAL A 180 -7.49 14.30 12.47
C VAL A 180 -7.23 15.34 11.40
N VAL A 181 -7.23 16.63 11.76
CA VAL A 181 -7.11 17.71 10.77
C VAL A 181 -5.74 17.69 10.10
N ARG A 182 -4.66 17.36 10.83
CA ARG A 182 -3.32 17.25 10.24
C ARG A 182 -3.20 16.06 9.29
N VAL A 183 -3.77 14.90 9.63
CA VAL A 183 -3.82 13.75 8.70
C VAL A 183 -4.61 14.12 7.44
N TYR A 184 -5.80 14.72 7.59
CA TYR A 184 -6.58 15.23 6.47
C TYR A 184 -5.78 16.22 5.61
N ALA A 185 -5.07 17.16 6.25
CA ALA A 185 -4.28 18.17 5.56
C ALA A 185 -3.16 17.54 4.73
N LEU A 186 -2.50 16.49 5.21
CA LEU A 186 -1.51 15.79 4.41
C LEU A 186 -2.15 15.02 3.26
N GLU A 187 -3.09 14.14 3.58
CA GLU A 187 -3.68 13.16 2.66
C GLU A 187 -4.45 13.81 1.51
N THR A 188 -5.04 14.98 1.76
CA THR A 188 -5.88 15.68 0.80
C THR A 188 -5.30 17.00 0.32
N SER A 189 -4.06 17.30 0.71
CA SER A 189 -3.49 18.64 0.63
C SER A 189 -4.32 19.71 1.34
N GLY A 190 -5.18 19.35 2.30
CA GLY A 190 -6.07 20.28 3.01
C GLY A 190 -7.21 20.84 2.16
N LEU A 191 -7.48 20.25 1.00
CA LEU A 191 -8.44 20.74 0.01
C LEU A 191 -9.45 19.66 -0.43
N GLY A 192 -9.28 18.40 -0.01
CA GLY A 192 -10.08 17.30 -0.53
C GLY A 192 -11.47 17.19 0.07
N THR A 193 -12.36 16.61 -0.73
CA THR A 193 -13.73 16.23 -0.36
C THR A 193 -13.81 14.78 0.08
N ALA A 194 -14.94 14.37 0.64
CA ALA A 194 -15.16 13.00 1.12
C ALA A 194 -14.94 11.91 0.04
N ASP A 195 -15.02 12.27 -1.24
CA ASP A 195 -14.85 11.40 -2.41
C ASP A 195 -13.54 11.63 -3.18
N MET A 196 -12.59 12.38 -2.61
CA MET A 196 -11.29 12.59 -3.25
C MET A 196 -10.56 11.25 -3.43
N VAL A 197 -10.18 10.94 -4.67
CA VAL A 197 -9.37 9.77 -5.05
C VAL A 197 -7.89 10.15 -5.11
N ALA A 198 -7.01 9.27 -4.63
CA ALA A 198 -5.58 9.41 -4.80
C ALA A 198 -5.19 9.63 -6.27
N GLY A 199 -4.39 10.67 -6.54
CA GLY A 199 -3.92 11.00 -7.89
C GLY A 199 -4.83 11.95 -8.67
N ILE A 200 -6.02 12.26 -8.14
CA ILE A 200 -6.90 13.29 -8.68
C ILE A 200 -6.72 14.58 -7.87
N HIS A 201 -6.46 15.68 -8.57
CA HIS A 201 -6.34 16.98 -7.92
C HIS A 201 -7.71 17.43 -7.36
N PRO A 202 -7.80 17.80 -6.07
CA PRO A 202 -9.09 18.00 -5.40
C PRO A 202 -9.95 19.12 -5.99
N ILE A 203 -9.31 20.22 -6.44
CA ILE A 203 -10.00 21.37 -7.05
C ILE A 203 -10.21 21.17 -8.55
N THR A 204 -9.14 21.04 -9.34
CA THR A 204 -9.22 21.00 -10.81
C THR A 204 -9.80 19.70 -11.36
N LYS A 205 -9.93 18.65 -10.53
CA LYS A 205 -10.36 17.29 -10.89
C LYS A 205 -9.51 16.64 -12.01
N LYS A 206 -8.34 17.20 -12.32
CA LYS A 206 -7.38 16.65 -13.28
C LYS A 206 -6.53 15.55 -12.63
N GLY A 207 -6.04 14.63 -13.44
CA GLY A 207 -5.19 13.50 -13.02
C GLY A 207 -5.80 12.17 -13.39
N THR A 208 -5.18 11.08 -12.93
CA THR A 208 -5.72 9.72 -13.03
C THR A 208 -5.59 9.04 -11.66
N PRO A 209 -6.50 8.10 -11.33
CA PRO A 209 -6.36 7.34 -10.10
C PRO A 209 -5.02 6.61 -10.07
N ILE A 210 -4.26 6.77 -8.97
CA ILE A 210 -2.98 6.07 -8.76
C ILE A 210 -3.10 4.96 -7.71
N SER A 211 -4.23 4.92 -7.01
CA SER A 211 -4.64 3.82 -6.12
C SER A 211 -6.15 3.85 -5.94
N THR A 212 -6.71 2.82 -5.29
CA THR A 212 -8.12 2.81 -4.89
C THR A 212 -8.40 3.68 -3.68
N ALA A 213 -7.41 4.42 -3.16
CA ALA A 213 -7.58 5.17 -1.94
C ALA A 213 -8.54 6.36 -2.12
N ILE A 214 -9.54 6.46 -1.24
CA ILE A 214 -10.51 7.56 -1.23
C ILE A 214 -10.74 8.16 0.16
N GLY A 215 -11.21 9.41 0.16
CA GLY A 215 -11.66 10.12 1.37
C GLY A 215 -10.54 10.80 2.16
N TYR A 216 -10.88 11.35 3.32
CA TYR A 216 -9.99 12.17 4.15
C TYR A 216 -8.76 11.42 4.67
N ALA A 217 -8.90 10.12 4.89
CA ALA A 217 -7.83 9.25 5.36
C ALA A 217 -7.35 8.26 4.29
N GLN A 218 -7.70 8.48 3.01
CA GLN A 218 -7.22 7.69 1.85
C GLN A 218 -7.32 6.17 2.11
N LEU A 219 -8.55 5.68 2.34
CA LEU A 219 -8.81 4.26 2.57
C LEU A 219 -8.79 3.51 1.24
N LEU A 220 -8.04 2.41 1.14
CA LEU A 220 -8.07 1.51 0.00
C LEU A 220 -9.35 0.67 0.00
N SER A 221 -9.74 0.13 -1.15
CA SER A 221 -10.85 -0.83 -1.26
C SER A 221 -10.71 -2.05 -0.34
N ALA A 222 -9.49 -2.52 -0.11
CA ALA A 222 -9.19 -3.58 0.85
C ALA A 222 -9.57 -3.18 2.30
N ASN A 223 -9.35 -1.91 2.69
CA ASN A 223 -9.73 -1.41 4.01
C ASN A 223 -11.23 -1.52 4.20
N SER A 224 -12.05 -1.09 3.24
CA SER A 224 -13.52 -1.17 3.38
C SER A 224 -14.02 -2.59 3.65
N THR A 225 -13.50 -3.59 2.95
CA THR A 225 -13.91 -4.99 3.19
C THR A 225 -13.44 -5.53 4.54
N SER A 226 -12.19 -5.24 4.93
CA SER A 226 -11.63 -5.65 6.22
C SER A 226 -12.35 -4.99 7.40
N GLU A 227 -12.57 -3.68 7.33
CA GLU A 227 -13.27 -2.94 8.38
C GLU A 227 -14.73 -3.35 8.49
N LEU A 228 -15.35 -3.75 7.38
CA LEU A 228 -16.70 -4.30 7.43
C LEU A 228 -16.75 -5.63 8.20
N VAL A 229 -15.77 -6.52 8.04
CA VAL A 229 -15.69 -7.76 8.85
C VAL A 229 -15.63 -7.45 10.35
N LYS A 230 -14.83 -6.45 10.74
CA LYS A 230 -14.61 -6.08 12.15
C LYS A 230 -15.78 -5.29 12.76
N HIS A 231 -16.29 -4.30 12.04
CA HIS A 231 -17.21 -3.29 12.57
C HIS A 231 -18.59 -3.31 11.91
N GLY A 232 -18.82 -4.16 10.91
CA GLY A 232 -20.09 -4.34 10.19
C GLY A 232 -21.31 -4.50 11.10
N PRO A 233 -21.28 -5.38 12.13
CA PRO A 233 -22.39 -5.48 13.07
C PRO A 233 -22.75 -4.15 13.75
N GLY A 234 -21.76 -3.34 14.10
CA GLY A 234 -21.96 -2.02 14.69
C GLY A 234 -22.61 -1.02 13.73
N PHE A 235 -22.16 -0.96 12.49
CA PHE A 235 -22.80 -0.14 11.45
C PHE A 235 -24.27 -0.54 11.23
N ILE A 236 -24.53 -1.85 11.13
CA ILE A 236 -25.88 -2.38 10.90
C ILE A 236 -26.78 -2.06 12.10
N ALA A 237 -26.29 -2.23 13.32
CA ALA A 237 -27.05 -1.91 14.54
C ALA A 237 -27.40 -0.41 14.59
N ARG A 238 -26.44 0.48 14.28
CA ARG A 238 -26.68 1.93 14.21
C ARG A 238 -27.75 2.27 13.19
N LEU A 239 -27.70 1.71 11.99
CA LEU A 239 -28.72 1.94 10.96
C LEU A 239 -30.11 1.45 11.40
N LYS A 240 -30.19 0.33 12.12
CA LYS A 240 -31.45 -0.17 12.69
C LYS A 240 -32.00 0.77 13.78
N ASP A 241 -31.16 1.29 14.66
CA ASP A 241 -31.55 2.28 15.67
C ASP A 241 -32.04 3.59 15.01
N MET A 242 -31.33 4.07 13.98
CA MET A 242 -31.77 5.22 13.17
C MET A 242 -33.14 4.97 12.52
N ALA A 243 -33.40 3.75 12.04
CA ALA A 243 -34.71 3.38 11.51
C ALA A 243 -35.82 3.40 12.58
N ALA A 244 -35.52 2.89 13.79
CA ALA A 244 -36.46 2.87 14.90
C ALA A 244 -36.83 4.29 15.37
N ARG A 245 -35.87 5.23 15.35
CA ARG A 245 -36.06 6.63 15.73
C ARG A 245 -36.55 7.52 14.59
N ALA A 246 -36.68 7.00 13.38
CA ALA A 246 -37.06 7.78 12.22
C ALA A 246 -38.48 8.36 12.38
N ARG A 247 -38.60 9.67 12.17
CA ARG A 247 -39.87 10.42 12.29
C ARG A 247 -40.81 10.19 11.11
N THR A 248 -40.28 9.80 9.95
CA THR A 248 -41.04 9.54 8.73
C THR A 248 -40.86 8.10 8.27
N GLU A 249 -41.88 7.57 7.59
CA GLU A 249 -41.85 6.22 7.04
C GLU A 249 -40.76 6.07 5.96
N ASP A 250 -40.55 7.10 5.13
CA ASP A 250 -39.50 7.07 4.11
C ASP A 250 -38.10 6.99 4.72
N ALA A 251 -37.83 7.76 5.79
CA ALA A 251 -36.56 7.69 6.50
C ALA A 251 -36.37 6.32 7.15
N ARG A 252 -37.43 5.75 7.74
CA ARG A 252 -37.40 4.39 8.32
C ARG A 252 -37.04 3.34 7.27
N LYS A 253 -37.76 3.31 6.14
CA LYS A 253 -37.52 2.39 5.02
C LYS A 253 -36.12 2.55 4.44
N LYS A 254 -35.64 3.78 4.28
CA LYS A 254 -34.29 4.10 3.83
C LYS A 254 -33.23 3.43 4.71
N TYR A 255 -33.29 3.62 6.03
CA TYR A 255 -32.31 3.04 6.95
C TYR A 255 -32.40 1.52 7.03
N GLN A 256 -33.61 0.95 7.02
CA GLN A 256 -33.81 -0.51 6.94
C GLN A 256 -33.18 -1.10 5.67
N ARG A 257 -33.42 -0.49 4.51
CA ARG A 257 -32.83 -0.90 3.23
C ARG A 257 -31.30 -0.82 3.28
N LYS A 258 -30.75 0.28 3.81
CA LYS A 258 -29.30 0.48 3.97
C LYS A 258 -28.69 -0.61 4.87
N ALA A 259 -29.35 -0.93 6.00
CA ALA A 259 -28.91 -2.00 6.91
C ALA A 259 -28.93 -3.39 6.24
N GLN A 260 -29.97 -3.70 5.46
CA GLN A 260 -30.07 -4.95 4.70
C GLN A 260 -28.96 -5.08 3.65
N ILE A 261 -28.70 -4.01 2.90
CA ILE A 261 -27.61 -3.97 1.91
C ILE A 261 -26.27 -4.20 2.60
N LEU A 262 -26.01 -3.48 3.70
CA LEU A 262 -24.76 -3.60 4.44
C LEU A 262 -24.57 -5.01 5.03
N THR A 263 -25.67 -5.69 5.40
CA THR A 263 -25.65 -7.10 5.82
C THR A 263 -25.18 -8.02 4.68
N ARG A 264 -25.62 -7.78 3.44
CA ARG A 264 -25.13 -8.53 2.27
C ARG A 264 -23.66 -8.25 1.96
N MET A 265 -23.24 -6.98 2.04
CA MET A 265 -21.85 -6.59 1.88
C MET A 265 -20.95 -7.22 2.95
N LEU A 266 -21.43 -7.30 4.20
CA LEU A 266 -20.74 -7.98 5.30
C LEU A 266 -20.58 -9.48 5.02
N ALA A 267 -21.62 -10.13 4.51
CA ALA A 267 -21.56 -11.55 4.15
C ALA A 267 -20.49 -11.82 3.07
N VAL A 268 -20.41 -10.96 2.04
CA VAL A 268 -19.34 -11.02 1.04
C VAL A 268 -17.97 -10.78 1.66
N SER A 269 -17.84 -9.80 2.54
CA SER A 269 -16.56 -9.51 3.18
C SER A 269 -16.07 -10.67 4.07
N LYS A 270 -17.00 -11.42 4.68
CA LYS A 270 -16.74 -12.64 5.47
C LYS A 270 -16.54 -13.90 4.64
N SER A 271 -16.73 -13.86 3.32
CA SER A 271 -16.52 -15.04 2.46
C SER A 271 -15.04 -15.38 2.26
N VAL A 272 -14.14 -14.53 2.75
CA VAL A 272 -12.69 -14.74 2.73
C VAL A 272 -12.16 -14.72 4.17
N PRO A 273 -11.04 -15.42 4.46
CA PRO A 273 -10.37 -15.28 5.76
C PRO A 273 -10.02 -13.82 6.05
N ASN A 274 -10.08 -13.43 7.33
CA ASN A 274 -9.76 -12.07 7.79
C ASN A 274 -8.24 -11.80 7.79
N GLU A 275 -7.66 -11.89 6.60
CA GLU A 275 -6.24 -11.72 6.32
C GLU A 275 -6.08 -10.60 5.29
N TRP A 276 -5.08 -9.73 5.49
CA TRP A 276 -4.88 -8.56 4.63
C TRP A 276 -4.72 -8.90 3.15
N SER A 277 -4.00 -9.98 2.82
CA SER A 277 -3.81 -10.45 1.43
C SER A 277 -5.12 -10.86 0.77
N ARG A 278 -6.03 -11.49 1.54
CA ARG A 278 -7.35 -11.92 1.07
C ARG A 278 -8.27 -10.74 0.84
N HIS A 279 -8.26 -9.77 1.75
CA HIS A 279 -9.00 -8.51 1.57
C HIS A 279 -8.44 -7.65 0.42
N GLN A 280 -7.13 -7.69 0.16
CA GLN A 280 -6.57 -7.06 -1.04
C GLN A 280 -7.05 -7.73 -2.33
N ALA A 281 -7.15 -9.05 -2.37
CA ALA A 281 -7.68 -9.76 -3.53
C ALA A 281 -9.17 -9.45 -3.74
N LEU A 282 -9.98 -9.56 -2.67
CA LEU A 282 -11.41 -9.24 -2.72
C LEU A 282 -11.65 -7.77 -3.11
N GLY A 283 -10.88 -6.85 -2.52
CA GLY A 283 -10.97 -5.41 -2.78
C GLY A 283 -10.63 -4.99 -4.22
N ARG A 284 -10.06 -5.88 -5.04
CA ARG A 284 -9.79 -5.67 -6.47
C ARG A 284 -10.83 -6.30 -7.40
N THR A 285 -11.96 -6.75 -6.85
CA THR A 285 -13.08 -7.31 -7.62
C THR A 285 -14.22 -6.29 -7.72
N ALA A 286 -15.16 -6.50 -8.67
CA ALA A 286 -16.38 -5.71 -8.76
C ALA A 286 -17.15 -5.64 -7.43
N LYS A 287 -17.25 -6.75 -6.69
CA LYS A 287 -17.88 -6.77 -5.35
C LYS A 287 -17.09 -5.93 -4.34
N GLY A 288 -15.76 -6.02 -4.34
CA GLY A 288 -14.90 -5.21 -3.48
C GLY A 288 -15.05 -3.71 -3.77
N TYR A 289 -15.07 -3.32 -5.04
CA TYR A 289 -15.33 -1.95 -5.48
C TYR A 289 -16.73 -1.46 -5.09
N GLY A 290 -17.76 -2.30 -5.24
CA GLY A 290 -19.10 -1.96 -4.79
C GLY A 290 -19.24 -1.78 -3.28
N ILE A 291 -18.51 -2.58 -2.48
CA ILE A 291 -18.40 -2.37 -1.03
C ILE A 291 -17.66 -1.07 -0.72
N HIS A 292 -16.64 -0.73 -1.50
CA HIS A 292 -15.83 0.46 -1.24
C HIS A 292 -16.63 1.77 -1.27
N ALA A 293 -17.71 1.82 -2.06
CA ALA A 293 -18.59 2.99 -2.15
C ALA A 293 -19.25 3.41 -0.82
N ILE A 294 -19.30 2.54 0.20
CA ILE A 294 -19.83 2.93 1.52
C ILE A 294 -19.02 4.05 2.19
N ASN A 295 -17.78 4.28 1.73
CA ASN A 295 -16.88 5.31 2.25
C ASN A 295 -17.38 6.74 2.02
N ILE A 296 -18.19 6.93 0.96
CA ILE A 296 -18.75 8.24 0.58
C ILE A 296 -20.24 8.39 0.96
N ASP A 297 -20.81 7.39 1.64
CA ASP A 297 -22.17 7.48 2.19
C ASP A 297 -22.18 8.34 3.46
N GLY A 298 -23.13 9.26 3.59
CA GLY A 298 -23.19 10.20 4.70
C GLY A 298 -23.45 9.58 6.08
N ASP A 299 -24.05 8.38 6.16
CA ASP A 299 -24.37 7.71 7.43
C ASP A 299 -23.31 6.69 7.86
N ILE A 300 -22.52 6.17 6.90
CA ILE A 300 -21.52 5.12 7.14
C ILE A 300 -20.09 5.67 7.02
N GLY A 301 -19.83 6.45 5.97
CA GLY A 301 -18.53 6.94 5.56
C GLY A 301 -17.74 7.65 6.67
N PRO A 302 -18.32 8.65 7.36
CA PRO A 302 -17.61 9.37 8.41
C PRO A 302 -17.06 8.46 9.52
N TRP A 303 -17.88 7.51 9.98
CA TRP A 303 -17.45 6.55 11.00
C TRP A 303 -16.42 5.56 10.43
N LEU A 304 -16.64 5.02 9.23
CA LEU A 304 -15.70 4.11 8.58
C LEU A 304 -14.30 4.72 8.42
N GLN A 305 -14.21 5.96 7.99
CA GLN A 305 -12.92 6.60 7.79
C GLN A 305 -12.20 6.87 9.13
N VAL A 306 -12.93 7.15 10.21
CA VAL A 306 -12.38 7.31 11.57
C VAL A 306 -11.75 6.00 12.09
N LEU A 307 -12.35 4.85 11.79
CA LEU A 307 -11.86 3.54 12.27
C LEU A 307 -10.41 3.26 11.85
N LYS A 308 -9.99 3.75 10.68
CA LYS A 308 -8.59 3.63 10.24
C LYS A 308 -7.64 4.30 11.24
N LEU A 309 -7.94 5.52 11.67
CA LEU A 309 -7.10 6.26 12.64
C LEU A 309 -7.20 5.67 14.04
N LEU A 310 -8.39 5.23 14.44
CA LEU A 310 -8.60 4.54 15.71
C LEU A 310 -7.72 3.29 15.82
N GLY A 311 -7.71 2.44 14.79
CA GLY A 311 -6.89 1.22 14.80
C GLY A 311 -5.38 1.50 14.94
N LEU A 312 -4.89 2.64 14.41
CA LEU A 312 -3.50 3.08 14.62
C LEU A 312 -3.27 3.49 16.08
N LYS A 313 -4.19 4.27 16.65
CA LYS A 313 -4.14 4.71 18.04
C LYS A 313 -4.17 3.51 19.01
N GLU A 314 -5.11 2.58 18.83
CA GLU A 314 -5.23 1.39 19.69
C GLU A 314 -3.97 0.53 19.65
N LEU A 315 -3.37 0.36 18.48
CA LEU A 315 -2.10 -0.37 18.37
C LEU A 315 -0.96 0.36 19.11
N ALA A 316 -0.86 1.68 18.95
CA ALA A 316 0.16 2.48 19.63
C ALA A 316 -0.02 2.44 21.16
N ASP A 317 -1.26 2.58 21.64
CA ASP A 317 -1.62 2.47 23.04
C ASP A 317 -1.21 1.10 23.60
N LYS A 318 -1.53 0.00 22.89
CA LYS A 318 -1.12 -1.37 23.26
C LYS A 318 0.40 -1.54 23.32
N ARG A 319 1.16 -0.71 22.61
CA ARG A 319 2.63 -0.70 22.59
C ARG A 319 3.23 0.36 23.53
N GLY A 320 2.42 0.93 24.43
CA GLY A 320 2.84 1.90 25.43
C GLY A 320 3.02 3.33 24.92
N LYS A 321 2.67 3.61 23.65
CA LYS A 321 2.71 4.96 23.07
C LYS A 321 1.31 5.57 23.07
N THR A 322 0.91 6.09 24.22
CA THR A 322 -0.45 6.59 24.48
C THR A 322 -0.77 7.96 23.89
N ARG A 323 0.27 8.68 23.44
CA ARG A 323 0.16 9.99 22.80
C ARG A 323 0.84 9.94 21.43
N LEU A 324 0.01 10.12 20.40
CA LEU A 324 0.44 10.26 19.01
C LEU A 324 0.19 11.68 18.51
N SER A 325 1.18 12.27 17.87
CA SER A 325 0.95 13.45 17.02
C SER A 325 0.32 13.06 15.69
N GLY A 326 -0.18 14.04 14.91
CA GLY A 326 -0.68 13.79 13.56
C GLY A 326 0.40 13.18 12.64
N ALA A 327 1.64 13.68 12.71
CA ALA A 327 2.76 13.15 11.93
C ALA A 327 3.14 11.72 12.34
N GLU A 328 2.99 11.37 13.62
CA GLU A 328 3.22 9.99 14.10
C GLU A 328 2.13 9.04 13.61
N ILE A 329 0.85 9.44 13.67
CA ILE A 329 -0.26 8.68 13.08
C ILE A 329 0.01 8.44 11.59
N GLU A 330 0.44 9.48 10.88
CA GLU A 330 0.73 9.35 9.47
C GLU A 330 1.94 8.46 9.18
N LEU A 331 3.00 8.54 9.98
CA LEU A 331 4.15 7.65 9.82
C LEU A 331 3.72 6.17 9.90
N MET A 332 2.79 5.86 10.81
CA MET A 332 2.17 4.54 10.93
C MET A 332 1.26 4.20 9.74
N ASN A 333 0.52 5.16 9.22
CA ASN A 333 -0.31 4.99 8.04
C ASN A 333 0.53 4.69 6.78
N LEU A 334 1.62 5.43 6.58
CA LEU A 334 2.51 5.36 5.43
C LEU A 334 3.40 4.10 5.44
N ALA A 335 4.03 3.79 6.57
CA ALA A 335 4.97 2.66 6.69
C ALA A 335 4.28 1.33 7.06
N GLY A 336 3.01 1.40 7.46
CA GLY A 336 2.27 0.33 8.11
C GLY A 336 2.38 0.40 9.64
N PRO A 337 1.35 -0.02 10.39
CA PRO A 337 1.21 0.37 11.80
C PRO A 337 2.37 -0.04 12.71
N ALA A 338 2.80 -1.30 12.65
CA ALA A 338 3.91 -1.81 13.46
C ALA A 338 5.28 -1.23 13.01
N THR A 339 5.45 -1.02 11.71
CA THR A 339 6.68 -0.43 11.16
C THR A 339 6.81 1.04 11.56
N GLY A 340 5.72 1.81 11.52
CA GLY A 340 5.74 3.21 11.96
C GLY A 340 6.13 3.33 13.44
N LEU A 341 5.60 2.46 14.31
CA LEU A 341 6.02 2.43 15.72
C LEU A 341 7.51 2.07 15.87
N GLU A 342 8.01 1.12 15.08
CA GLU A 342 9.44 0.80 15.05
C GLU A 342 10.27 2.03 14.65
N MET A 343 9.85 2.77 13.62
CA MET A 343 10.50 4.00 13.15
C MET A 343 10.52 5.12 14.20
N MET A 344 9.66 5.06 15.21
CA MET A 344 9.62 6.04 16.31
C MET A 344 10.55 5.68 17.48
N THR A 345 11.08 4.46 17.52
CA THR A 345 12.10 4.08 18.52
C THR A 345 13.40 4.86 18.28
N PRO A 346 14.28 5.03 19.29
CA PRO A 346 15.57 5.71 19.08
C PRO A 346 16.39 5.10 17.93
N ALA A 347 16.45 3.78 17.84
CA ALA A 347 17.16 3.10 16.75
C ALA A 347 16.46 3.28 15.40
N GLY A 348 15.12 3.18 15.36
CA GLY A 348 14.37 3.36 14.13
C GLY A 348 14.38 4.79 13.58
N ARG A 349 14.42 5.79 14.47
CA ARG A 349 14.56 7.21 14.12
C ARG A 349 15.90 7.50 13.46
N ALA A 350 16.96 6.86 13.93
CA ALA A 350 18.31 7.00 13.36
C ALA A 350 18.51 6.19 12.07
N ALA A 351 17.74 5.12 11.86
CA ALA A 351 17.83 4.28 10.68
C ALA A 351 17.33 4.99 9.41
N THR A 352 17.93 4.66 8.27
CA THR A 352 17.54 5.19 6.95
C THR A 352 16.24 4.53 6.47
N THR A 353 15.42 5.28 5.73
CA THR A 353 14.12 4.81 5.22
C THR A 353 14.15 3.54 4.35
N PRO A 354 15.22 3.17 3.60
CA PRO A 354 15.31 1.87 2.95
C PRO A 354 15.07 0.70 3.91
N ASN A 355 15.39 0.83 5.20
CA ASN A 355 15.14 -0.21 6.19
C ASN A 355 13.65 -0.49 6.43
N PHE A 356 12.74 0.39 6.01
CA PHE A 356 11.31 0.30 6.31
C PHE A 356 10.46 0.11 5.06
N PHE A 357 10.92 0.60 3.92
CA PHE A 357 10.21 0.55 2.64
C PHE A 357 10.88 -0.43 1.66
N GLU A 358 10.08 -1.19 0.93
CA GLU A 358 10.59 -2.02 -0.17
C GLU A 358 11.22 -1.17 -1.28
N ARG A 359 12.20 -1.72 -2.00
CA ARG A 359 12.93 -1.05 -3.10
C ARG A 359 12.03 -0.25 -4.03
N GLY A 360 10.94 -0.87 -4.48
CA GLY A 360 9.99 -0.22 -5.39
C GLY A 360 9.21 0.93 -4.73
N ALA A 361 8.80 0.77 -3.47
CA ALA A 361 8.09 1.81 -2.71
C ALA A 361 9.00 2.99 -2.39
N TYR A 362 10.23 2.71 -1.94
CA TYR A 362 11.27 3.71 -1.74
C TYR A 362 11.57 4.49 -3.02
N GLY A 363 11.79 3.80 -4.15
CA GLY A 363 12.16 4.45 -5.40
C GLY A 363 11.10 5.41 -5.96
N ARG A 364 9.81 5.08 -5.81
CA ARG A 364 8.68 5.88 -6.33
C ARG A 364 8.24 7.00 -5.40
N ASN A 365 8.45 6.87 -4.09
CA ASN A 365 7.93 7.83 -3.13
C ASN A 365 9.00 8.87 -2.76
N THR A 366 8.88 10.08 -3.31
CA THR A 366 9.81 11.18 -3.07
C THR A 366 9.82 11.66 -1.62
N ILE A 367 8.74 11.44 -0.85
CA ILE A 367 8.71 11.84 0.56
C ILE A 367 9.66 11.00 1.40
N VAL A 368 9.81 9.70 1.10
CA VAL A 368 10.65 8.80 1.92
C VAL A 368 12.11 8.78 1.47
N ARG A 369 12.38 9.09 0.20
CA ARG A 369 13.75 9.00 -0.36
C ARG A 369 14.75 9.89 0.37
N GLY A 370 15.93 9.33 0.61
CA GLY A 370 17.09 10.05 1.14
C GLY A 370 16.89 10.56 2.57
N LYS A 371 16.05 9.90 3.37
CA LYS A 371 15.77 10.31 4.76
C LYS A 371 16.05 9.20 5.76
N THR A 372 16.30 9.59 6.98
CA THR A 372 16.17 8.77 8.19
C THR A 372 14.73 8.74 8.68
N GLY A 373 14.41 7.87 9.64
CA GLY A 373 13.10 7.86 10.30
C GLY A 373 12.77 9.21 10.93
N ALA A 374 13.75 9.87 11.57
CA ALA A 374 13.57 11.20 12.15
C ALA A 374 13.31 12.29 11.10
N GLU A 375 14.07 12.30 10.01
CA GLU A 375 13.88 13.27 8.92
C GLU A 375 12.56 13.06 8.19
N LEU A 376 12.13 11.81 8.00
CA LEU A 376 10.81 11.54 7.44
C LEU A 376 9.69 12.07 8.34
N LEU A 377 9.76 11.80 9.64
CA LEU A 377 8.76 12.31 10.58
C LEU A 377 8.70 13.84 10.57
N LYS A 378 9.85 14.51 10.53
CA LYS A 378 9.95 15.97 10.40
C LYS A 378 9.32 16.46 9.08
N ALA A 379 9.64 15.82 7.96
CA ALA A 379 9.09 16.21 6.66
C ALA A 379 7.57 16.02 6.56
N LEU A 380 7.00 14.99 7.21
CA LEU A 380 5.56 14.82 7.33
C LEU A 380 4.94 15.99 8.12
N ASP A 381 5.56 16.36 9.24
CA ASP A 381 5.09 17.43 10.12
C ASP A 381 5.10 18.79 9.41
N GLU A 382 6.20 19.14 8.73
CA GLU A 382 6.34 20.39 7.96
C GLU A 382 5.31 20.48 6.82
N ARG A 383 5.03 19.35 6.17
CA ARG A 383 4.01 19.29 5.11
C ARG A 383 2.60 19.48 5.67
N MET A 384 2.31 18.89 6.83
CA MET A 384 1.05 19.10 7.55
C MET A 384 0.89 20.57 7.96
N ASP A 385 1.94 21.21 8.50
CA ASP A 385 1.92 22.63 8.88
C ASP A 385 1.63 23.57 7.72
N THR A 386 2.09 23.20 6.53
CA THR A 386 1.79 23.96 5.31
C THR A 386 0.33 23.76 4.91
N ASN A 387 -0.11 22.50 4.82
CA ASN A 387 -1.42 22.18 4.26
C ASN A 387 -2.59 22.49 5.22
N VAL A 388 -2.35 22.57 6.54
CA VAL A 388 -3.41 22.87 7.51
C VAL A 388 -3.98 24.28 7.33
N LYS A 389 -3.24 25.14 6.63
CA LYS A 389 -3.63 26.53 6.30
C LYS A 389 -4.60 26.63 5.12
N ASN A 390 -4.80 25.53 4.38
CA ASN A 390 -5.70 25.52 3.24
C ASN A 390 -7.17 25.49 3.69
N ASP A 391 -8.06 26.10 2.90
CA ASP A 391 -9.46 26.35 3.25
C ASP A 391 -10.21 25.12 3.75
N GLY A 392 -9.99 23.95 3.12
CA GLY A 392 -10.66 22.71 3.51
C GLY A 392 -10.22 22.20 4.89
N ALA A 393 -8.97 22.44 5.29
CA ALA A 393 -8.43 22.09 6.60
C ALA A 393 -8.85 23.11 7.67
N VAL A 394 -8.83 24.40 7.33
CA VAL A 394 -9.35 25.48 8.19
C VAL A 394 -10.82 25.26 8.51
N LEU A 395 -11.64 24.98 7.50
CA LEU A 395 -13.05 24.63 7.67
C LEU A 395 -13.22 23.40 8.56
N PHE A 396 -12.38 22.38 8.40
CA PHE A 396 -12.48 21.17 9.20
C PHE A 396 -12.13 21.43 10.67
N ALA A 397 -11.09 22.23 10.94
CA ALA A 397 -10.74 22.65 12.29
C ALA A 397 -11.89 23.41 12.97
N GLN A 398 -12.52 24.36 12.27
CA GLN A 398 -13.69 25.10 12.78
C GLN A 398 -14.85 24.15 13.11
N VAL A 399 -15.16 23.20 12.22
CA VAL A 399 -16.20 22.19 12.44
C VAL A 399 -15.88 21.32 13.66
N PHE A 400 -14.62 20.97 13.89
CA PHE A 400 -14.21 20.25 15.10
C PHE A 400 -14.50 21.05 16.37
N ASP A 401 -14.19 22.35 16.37
CA ASP A 401 -14.43 23.23 17.52
C ASP A 401 -15.93 23.37 17.81
N GLU A 402 -16.76 23.53 16.78
CA GLU A 402 -18.22 23.56 16.91
C GLU A 402 -18.78 22.26 17.50
N VAL A 403 -18.35 21.10 16.97
CA VAL A 403 -18.84 19.80 17.44
C VAL A 403 -18.37 19.50 18.85
N ALA A 404 -17.12 19.84 19.20
CA ALA A 404 -16.61 19.68 20.56
C ALA A 404 -17.41 20.53 21.55
N ALA A 405 -17.72 21.78 21.19
CA ALA A 405 -18.54 22.67 22.02
C ALA A 405 -19.98 22.16 22.18
N GLU A 406 -20.57 21.55 21.15
CA GLU A 406 -21.88 20.89 21.23
C GLU A 406 -21.86 19.69 22.16
N MET A 407 -20.90 18.78 21.96
CA MET A 407 -20.78 17.56 22.77
C MET A 407 -20.46 17.84 24.24
N ALA A 408 -19.91 19.02 24.58
CA ALA A 408 -19.69 19.42 25.97
C ALA A 408 -20.95 19.99 26.65
N ARG A 409 -22.01 20.30 25.88
CA ARG A 409 -23.29 20.80 26.39
C ARG A 409 -24.35 19.69 26.55
N ASP A 410 -24.17 18.58 25.84
CA ASP A 410 -24.97 17.35 25.94
C ASP A 410 -24.44 16.45 27.06
#